data_AF-A0A380CUL7-F1
#
_entry.id   AF-A0A380CUL7-F1
#
_cell.length_a   1.000
_cell.length_b   1.000
_cell.length_c   1.000
_cell.angle_alpha   90.00
_cell.angle_beta   90.00
_cell.angle_gamma   90.00
#
_symmetry.space_group_name_H-M   'P 1'
#
loop_
_entity.id
_entity.type
_entity.pdbx_description
1 polymer ?
#
loop_
_entity_poly.entity_id
_entity_poly.type
_entity_poly.pdbx_seq_one_letter_code
_entity_poly.pdbx_strand_id
1 'polypeptide(L)'
;MLKFCTVLTFIILIVGCDKYGDTFKSKELVSSKGEKLYINTLNWGVTDDKQYTIITKDAGRLKNRSDTVNAINGLSPFLYRFRGDTLSVFYLKWRDISIKESFKSIKINYNPLENREYINLITKAGKGEGGYQLVP
;
A
#
# COMPACT_ATOMS: atom_id res chain seq x y z
N MET A 1 48.38 -42.38 -19.11
CA MET A 1 48.36 -41.13 -19.89
C MET A 1 47.21 -41.18 -20.88
N LEU A 2 46.09 -40.50 -20.59
CA LEU A 2 45.06 -40.08 -21.56
C LEU A 2 44.16 -39.06 -20.81
N LYS A 3 44.52 -37.77 -20.88
CA LYS A 3 43.80 -36.70 -21.60
C LYS A 3 42.35 -36.46 -21.16
N PHE A 4 42.21 -35.38 -20.39
CA PHE A 4 41.09 -34.45 -20.24
C PHE A 4 39.78 -34.79 -20.98
N CYS A 5 38.68 -34.81 -20.23
CA CYS A 5 37.40 -34.31 -20.71
C CYS A 5 36.78 -33.43 -19.63
N THR A 6 36.96 -32.13 -19.79
CA THR A 6 36.31 -31.06 -19.04
C THR A 6 34.80 -31.17 -19.27
N VAL A 7 34.02 -31.48 -18.23
CA VAL A 7 32.58 -31.23 -18.25
C VAL A 7 32.29 -30.15 -17.23
N LEU A 8 32.33 -28.92 -17.76
CA LEU A 8 31.81 -27.71 -17.17
C LEU A 8 30.30 -27.88 -16.98
N THR A 9 29.87 -28.35 -15.81
CA THR A 9 28.44 -28.38 -15.48
C THR A 9 28.00 -26.96 -15.14
N PHE A 10 27.62 -26.24 -16.18
CA PHE A 10 26.87 -24.98 -16.13
C PHE A 10 25.49 -25.29 -15.54
N ILE A 11 25.37 -25.29 -14.21
CA ILE A 11 24.07 -25.32 -13.53
C ILE A 11 23.47 -23.94 -13.72
N ILE A 12 22.65 -23.85 -14.76
CA ILE A 12 21.83 -22.70 -15.11
C ILE A 12 20.95 -22.37 -13.90
N LEU A 13 21.14 -21.15 -13.41
CA LEU A 13 20.25 -20.42 -12.53
C LEU A 13 18.84 -20.37 -13.14
N ILE A 14 17.97 -21.32 -12.80
CA ILE A 14 16.51 -21.10 -12.88
C ILE A 14 16.08 -20.39 -11.60
N VAL A 15 16.53 -19.14 -11.47
CA VAL A 15 15.86 -18.15 -10.62
C VAL A 15 14.91 -17.40 -11.54
N GLY A 16 13.61 -17.53 -11.30
CA GLY A 16 12.62 -16.62 -11.87
C GLY A 16 11.50 -17.32 -12.64
N CYS A 17 10.41 -17.57 -11.93
CA CYS A 17 9.11 -17.22 -12.46
C CYS A 17 8.33 -16.64 -11.29
N ASP A 18 8.55 -15.35 -10.99
CA ASP A 18 7.62 -14.63 -10.13
C ASP A 18 6.24 -14.79 -10.78
N LYS A 19 5.29 -15.32 -10.02
CA LYS A 19 3.91 -15.47 -10.49
C LYS A 19 3.40 -14.07 -10.81
N TYR A 20 3.38 -13.72 -12.08
CA TYR A 20 2.66 -12.56 -12.61
C TYR A 20 1.20 -12.68 -12.13
N GLY A 21 0.86 -11.90 -11.10
CA GLY A 21 -0.35 -12.05 -10.32
C GLY A 21 -0.57 -10.83 -9.43
N ASP A 22 -1.69 -10.80 -8.74
CA ASP A 22 -2.05 -9.64 -7.91
C ASP A 22 -0.99 -9.37 -6.84
N THR A 23 -0.65 -8.09 -6.67
CA THR A 23 0.34 -7.67 -5.68
C THR A 23 -0.35 -7.11 -4.45
N PHE A 24 -0.28 -7.86 -3.35
CA PHE A 24 -0.75 -7.42 -2.05
C PHE A 24 0.38 -6.75 -1.25
N LYS A 25 0.10 -5.58 -0.69
CA LYS A 25 1.00 -4.88 0.22
C LYS A 25 0.24 -4.44 1.47
N SER A 26 0.94 -4.39 2.60
CA SER A 26 0.36 -3.98 3.87
C SER A 26 1.34 -3.11 4.64
N LYS A 27 0.83 -2.01 5.19
CA LYS A 27 1.54 -1.16 6.14
C LYS A 27 0.87 -1.21 7.49
N GLU A 28 1.58 -1.72 8.50
CA GLU A 28 1.17 -1.63 9.90
C GLU A 28 1.48 -0.23 10.46
N LEU A 29 0.51 0.34 11.17
CA LEU A 29 0.69 1.52 12.01
C LEU A 29 0.17 1.18 13.42
N VAL A 30 0.92 1.60 14.44
CA VAL A 30 0.64 1.26 15.84
C VAL A 30 0.45 2.54 16.64
N SER A 31 -0.69 2.67 17.31
CA SER A 31 -0.97 3.80 18.18
C SER A 31 -0.11 3.77 19.44
N SER A 32 -0.03 4.90 20.15
CA SER A 32 0.65 4.98 21.46
C SER A 32 0.02 4.07 22.51
N LYS A 33 -1.21 3.60 22.29
CA LYS A 33 -1.95 2.65 23.16
C LYS A 33 -1.85 1.20 22.68
N GLY A 34 -1.03 0.92 21.66
CA GLY A 34 -0.82 -0.42 21.11
C GLY A 34 -1.90 -0.89 20.15
N GLU A 35 -2.91 -0.06 19.82
CA GLU A 35 -3.89 -0.42 18.80
C GLU A 35 -3.25 -0.39 17.42
N LYS A 36 -3.46 -1.46 16.66
CA LYS A 36 -2.93 -1.59 15.31
C LYS A 36 -3.97 -1.23 14.27
N LEU A 37 -3.54 -0.53 13.23
CA LEU A 37 -4.25 -0.43 11.96
C LEU A 37 -3.35 -0.88 10.82
N TYR A 38 -3.97 -1.35 9.76
CA TYR A 38 -3.29 -1.74 8.54
C TYR A 38 -3.85 -0.95 7.37
N ILE A 39 -2.94 -0.43 6.55
CA ILE A 39 -3.26 0.11 5.22
C ILE A 39 -2.86 -0.98 4.23
N ASN A 40 -3.86 -1.68 3.71
CA ASN A 40 -3.65 -2.77 2.77
C ASN A 40 -3.97 -2.29 1.36
N THR A 41 -3.11 -2.63 0.41
CA THR A 41 -3.28 -2.34 -1.00
C THR A 41 -3.25 -3.65 -1.77
N LEU A 42 -4.16 -3.84 -2.72
CA LEU A 42 -4.13 -4.93 -3.68
C LEU A 42 -4.15 -4.34 -5.09
N ASN A 43 -3.04 -4.52 -5.81
CA ASN A 43 -2.98 -4.22 -7.23
C ASN A 43 -3.41 -5.44 -8.02
N TRP A 44 -4.39 -5.27 -8.91
CA TRP A 44 -4.96 -6.34 -9.71
C TRP A 44 -4.35 -6.36 -11.10
N GLY A 45 -3.90 -7.54 -11.50
CA GLY A 45 -3.34 -7.75 -12.84
C GLY A 45 -1.89 -7.32 -12.96
N VAL A 46 -1.33 -7.54 -14.16
CA VAL A 46 0.12 -7.38 -14.43
C VAL A 46 0.53 -5.92 -14.54
N THR A 47 -0.42 -5.05 -14.91
CA THR A 47 -0.19 -3.62 -15.15
C THR A 47 -0.45 -2.75 -13.92
N ASP A 48 -0.93 -3.33 -12.82
CA ASP A 48 -1.33 -2.63 -11.59
C ASP A 48 -2.30 -1.45 -11.84
N ASP A 49 -3.08 -1.50 -12.94
CA ASP A 49 -4.00 -0.45 -13.38
C ASP A 49 -5.25 -0.34 -12.50
N LYS A 50 -5.55 -1.43 -11.78
CA LYS A 50 -6.63 -1.50 -10.80
C LYS A 50 -6.04 -1.70 -9.42
N GLN A 51 -6.05 -0.63 -8.62
CA GLN A 51 -5.61 -0.68 -7.24
C GLN A 51 -6.81 -0.53 -6.30
N TYR A 52 -6.86 -1.39 -5.29
CA TYR A 52 -7.77 -1.27 -4.17
C TYR A 52 -6.97 -1.00 -2.91
N THR A 53 -7.46 -0.11 -2.06
CA THR A 53 -6.85 0.18 -0.76
C THR A 53 -7.90 0.10 0.33
N ILE A 54 -7.59 -0.54 1.46
CA ILE A 54 -8.44 -0.58 2.64
C ILE A 54 -7.67 -0.24 3.90
N ILE A 55 -8.32 0.46 4.82
CA ILE A 55 -7.84 0.71 6.17
C ILE A 55 -8.64 -0.17 7.12
N THR A 56 -7.97 -1.03 7.87
CA THR A 56 -8.64 -2.06 8.70
C THR A 56 -7.80 -2.47 9.91
N LYS A 57 -8.39 -3.27 10.80
CA LYS A 57 -7.69 -3.95 11.91
C LYS A 57 -7.12 -5.32 11.50
N ASP A 58 -7.53 -5.86 10.37
CA ASP A 58 -7.11 -7.18 9.91
C ASP A 58 -6.00 -7.09 8.83
N ALA A 59 -4.80 -7.58 9.16
CA ALA A 59 -3.67 -7.65 8.24
C ALA A 59 -3.92 -8.56 7.01
N GLY A 60 -4.91 -9.46 7.11
CA GLY A 60 -5.33 -10.39 6.05
C GLY A 60 -6.34 -9.81 5.06
N ARG A 61 -7.00 -8.71 5.41
CA ARG A 61 -8.09 -8.15 4.59
C ARG A 61 -7.57 -7.60 3.27
N LEU A 62 -8.37 -7.71 2.22
CA LEU A 62 -8.05 -7.32 0.85
C LEU A 62 -6.94 -8.16 0.19
N LYS A 63 -6.51 -9.29 0.78
CA LYS A 63 -5.56 -10.20 0.11
C LYS A 63 -6.14 -10.86 -1.14
N ASN A 64 -7.46 -10.97 -1.22
CA ASN A 64 -8.17 -11.63 -2.31
C ASN A 64 -9.10 -10.64 -3.01
N ARG A 65 -9.32 -10.82 -4.33
CA ARG A 65 -10.21 -9.96 -5.13
C ARG A 65 -11.65 -9.91 -4.64
N SER A 66 -12.11 -10.98 -3.97
CA SER A 66 -13.45 -11.07 -3.40
C SER A 66 -13.65 -10.19 -2.16
N ASP A 67 -12.58 -9.68 -1.56
CA ASP A 67 -12.61 -8.91 -0.31
C ASP A 67 -12.43 -7.40 -0.55
N THR A 68 -13.20 -6.86 -1.49
CA THR A 68 -13.19 -5.43 -1.84
C THR A 68 -14.30 -4.62 -1.19
N VAL A 69 -15.11 -5.25 -0.32
CA VAL A 69 -16.21 -4.56 0.35
C VAL A 69 -15.64 -3.45 1.25
N ASN A 70 -16.06 -2.22 0.97
CA ASN A 70 -15.56 -0.98 1.58
C ASN A 70 -14.10 -0.64 1.28
N ALA A 71 -13.48 -1.30 0.29
CA ALA A 71 -12.19 -0.88 -0.24
C ALA A 71 -12.37 0.34 -1.15
N ILE A 72 -11.37 1.22 -1.11
CA ILE A 72 -11.30 2.41 -1.94
C ILE A 72 -10.61 2.01 -3.25
N ASN A 73 -11.27 2.25 -4.37
CA ASN A 73 -10.72 1.96 -5.70
C ASN A 73 -9.99 3.18 -6.27
N GLY A 74 -8.86 2.94 -6.92
CA GLY A 74 -8.11 3.89 -7.71
C GLY A 74 -6.63 3.85 -7.39
N LEU A 75 -5.81 4.22 -8.37
CA LEU A 75 -4.36 4.36 -8.18
C LEU A 75 -4.08 5.43 -7.13
N SER A 76 -3.30 5.07 -6.11
CA SER A 76 -2.88 5.91 -4.98
C SER A 76 -4.01 6.82 -4.50
N PRO A 77 -5.12 6.25 -4.00
CA PRO A 77 -6.37 6.99 -3.91
C PRO A 77 -6.34 8.10 -2.85
N PHE A 78 -5.36 8.06 -1.95
CA PHE A 78 -5.07 9.08 -0.96
C PHE A 78 -3.59 9.03 -0.54
N LEU A 79 -3.14 10.08 0.14
CA LEU A 79 -1.91 10.08 0.94
C LEU A 79 -2.29 10.02 2.41
N TYR A 80 -1.36 9.59 3.24
CA TYR A 80 -1.58 9.61 4.68
C TYR A 80 -0.38 10.15 5.46
N ARG A 81 -0.67 10.53 6.69
CA ARG A 81 0.33 10.77 7.72
C ARG A 81 -0.20 10.24 9.04
N PHE A 82 0.60 9.42 9.71
CA PHE A 82 0.29 8.91 11.03
C PHE A 82 1.18 9.58 12.07
N ARG A 83 0.58 10.28 13.03
CA ARG A 83 1.32 10.98 14.10
C ARG A 83 0.57 10.88 15.41
N GLY A 84 1.26 10.38 16.45
CA GLY A 84 0.62 10.02 17.71
C GLY A 84 -0.48 8.99 17.44
N ASP A 85 -1.71 9.30 17.86
CA ASP A 85 -2.88 8.44 17.64
C ASP A 85 -3.78 8.96 16.51
N THR A 86 -3.28 9.80 15.60
CA THR A 86 -4.08 10.36 14.50
C THR A 86 -3.57 9.91 13.14
N LEU A 87 -4.46 9.29 12.37
CA LEU A 87 -4.30 9.04 10.94
C LEU A 87 -4.92 10.20 10.16
N SER A 88 -4.10 11.04 9.56
CA SER A 88 -4.55 12.06 8.61
C SER A 88 -4.57 11.49 7.21
N VAL A 89 -5.71 11.58 6.53
CA VAL A 89 -5.94 11.10 5.16
C VAL A 89 -6.14 12.32 4.27
N PHE A 90 -5.34 12.43 3.22
CA PHE A 90 -5.34 13.54 2.27
C PHE A 90 -5.73 13.03 0.89
N TYR A 91 -6.75 13.62 0.30
CA TYR A 91 -7.31 13.16 -0.97
C TYR A 91 -7.81 14.35 -1.78
N LEU A 92 -7.92 14.16 -3.10
CA LEU A 92 -8.53 15.16 -3.97
C LEU A 92 -9.98 15.37 -3.58
N LYS A 93 -10.40 16.61 -3.38
CA LYS A 93 -11.73 16.99 -2.87
C LYS A 93 -12.91 16.47 -3.70
N TRP A 94 -12.72 16.24 -4.99
CA TRP A 94 -13.74 15.66 -5.87
C TRP A 94 -13.91 14.14 -5.69
N ARG A 95 -12.99 13.47 -4.98
CA ARG A 95 -13.12 12.06 -4.59
C ARG A 95 -13.80 11.96 -3.24
N ASP A 96 -14.77 11.07 -3.13
CA ASP A 96 -15.30 10.67 -1.83
C ASP A 96 -14.44 9.54 -1.25
N ILE A 97 -13.93 9.76 -0.04
CA ILE A 97 -13.11 8.81 0.70
C ILE A 97 -13.74 8.60 2.06
N SER A 98 -14.22 7.39 2.32
CA SER A 98 -14.86 7.02 3.58
C SER A 98 -14.30 5.71 4.11
N ILE A 99 -13.57 5.78 5.23
CA ILE A 99 -13.06 4.60 5.92
C ILE A 99 -14.16 4.13 6.88
N LYS A 100 -14.66 2.91 6.65
CA LYS A 100 -15.77 2.33 7.44
C LYS A 100 -15.32 1.67 8.74
N GLU A 101 -14.04 1.32 8.86
CA GLU A 101 -13.49 0.73 10.08
C GLU A 101 -13.41 1.79 11.20
N SER A 102 -13.88 1.44 12.39
CA SER A 102 -13.75 2.28 13.59
C SER A 102 -12.58 1.82 14.45
N PHE A 103 -11.87 2.75 15.08
CA PHE A 103 -10.74 2.44 15.96
C PHE A 103 -10.98 3.05 17.35
N LYS A 104 -10.52 2.37 18.40
CA LYS A 104 -10.76 2.75 19.80
C LYS A 104 -9.87 3.91 20.22
N SER A 105 -8.61 3.87 19.83
CA SER A 105 -7.57 4.84 20.19
C SER A 105 -7.17 5.73 19.02
N ILE A 106 -7.31 5.26 17.79
CA ILE A 106 -6.90 6.00 16.60
C ILE A 106 -8.01 6.91 16.09
N LYS A 107 -7.71 8.21 15.93
CA LYS A 107 -8.59 9.17 15.27
C LYS A 107 -8.25 9.25 13.78
N ILE A 108 -9.26 9.19 12.93
CA ILE A 108 -9.11 9.44 11.50
C ILE A 108 -9.50 10.89 11.22
N ASN A 109 -8.62 11.64 10.57
CA ASN A 109 -8.88 13.00 10.12
C ASN A 109 -8.87 13.06 8.59
N TYR A 110 -9.96 13.56 8.01
CA TYR A 110 -10.14 13.67 6.56
C TYR A 110 -9.79 15.07 6.09
N ASN A 111 -8.91 15.18 5.11
CA ASN A 111 -8.40 16.43 4.58
C ASN A 111 -8.59 16.44 3.06
N PRO A 112 -9.79 16.80 2.56
CA PRO A 112 -10.00 17.00 1.14
C PRO A 112 -9.20 18.22 0.66
N LEU A 113 -8.47 18.07 -0.44
CA LEU A 113 -7.54 19.07 -0.97
C LEU A 113 -7.87 19.43 -2.42
N GLU A 114 -7.55 20.67 -2.78
CA GLU A 114 -7.53 21.07 -4.18
C GLU A 114 -6.30 20.47 -4.89
N ASN A 115 -6.33 20.39 -6.23
CA ASN A 115 -5.29 19.70 -7.01
C ASN A 115 -3.87 20.21 -6.71
N ARG A 116 -3.69 21.54 -6.60
CA ARG A 116 -2.38 22.14 -6.32
C ARG A 116 -1.80 21.70 -4.98
N GLU A 117 -2.63 21.65 -3.94
CA GLU A 117 -2.21 21.25 -2.60
C GLU A 117 -1.88 19.75 -2.56
N TYR A 118 -2.70 18.94 -3.23
CA TYR A 118 -2.52 17.51 -3.32
C TYR A 118 -1.19 17.14 -4.01
N ILE A 119 -0.89 17.76 -5.16
CA ILE A 119 0.38 17.56 -5.88
C ILE A 119 1.59 18.00 -5.03
N ASN A 120 1.47 19.09 -4.27
CA ASN A 120 2.51 19.50 -3.34
C ASN A 120 2.77 18.43 -2.27
N LEU A 121 1.72 17.81 -1.72
CA LEU A 121 1.88 16.73 -0.74
C LEU A 121 2.43 15.45 -1.36
N ILE A 122 2.07 15.10 -2.59
CA ILE A 122 2.71 14.00 -3.35
C ILE A 122 4.21 14.23 -3.45
N THR A 123 4.62 15.45 -3.82
CA THR A 123 6.03 15.79 -3.93
C THR A 123 6.76 15.62 -2.59
N LYS A 124 6.14 16.06 -1.49
CA LYS A 124 6.70 15.89 -0.15
C LYS A 124 6.79 14.42 0.26
N ALA A 125 5.75 13.63 0.01
CA ALA A 125 5.74 12.20 0.31
C ALA A 125 6.82 11.45 -0.48
N GLY A 126 6.99 11.76 -1.76
CA GLY A 126 8.05 11.18 -2.60
C GLY A 126 9.47 11.53 -2.13
N LYS A 127 9.64 12.67 -1.45
CA LYS A 127 10.91 13.09 -0.83
C LYS A 127 11.07 12.63 0.62
N GLY A 128 10.06 11.97 1.20
CA GLY A 128 10.07 11.58 2.62
C GLY A 128 9.94 12.76 3.60
N GLU A 129 9.42 13.90 3.17
CA GLU A 129 9.33 15.11 3.98
C GLU A 129 8.04 15.15 4.81
N GLY A 130 8.11 15.74 6.02
CA GLY A 130 6.92 16.06 6.83
C GLY A 130 6.09 14.87 7.32
N GLY A 131 6.60 13.65 7.16
CA GLY A 131 5.94 12.39 7.53
C GLY A 131 4.81 11.96 6.61
N TYR A 132 4.67 12.58 5.43
CA TYR A 132 3.67 12.17 4.43
C TYR A 132 4.11 10.89 3.73
N GLN A 133 3.16 9.99 3.49
CA GLN A 133 3.39 8.70 2.84
C GLN A 133 2.32 8.47 1.76
N LEU A 134 2.74 7.85 0.66
CA LEU A 134 1.84 7.24 -0.32
C LEU A 134 1.32 5.91 0.25
N VAL A 135 0.15 5.47 -0.20
CA VAL A 135 -0.30 4.11 0.09
C VAL A 135 0.75 3.09 -0.42
N PRO A 136 0.93 1.97 0.30
CA PRO A 136 1.97 1.00 -0.03
C PRO A 136 1.73 0.34 -1.39
#